data_AF-A0A5C7MX48-F1
#
_entry.id   AF-A0A5C7MX48-F1
#
_cell.length_a   1.000
_cell.length_b   1.000
_cell.length_c   1.000
_cell.angle_alpha   90.00
_cell.angle_beta   90.00
_cell.angle_gamma   90.00
#
_symmetry.space_group_name_H-M   'P 1'
#
loop_
_entity.id
_entity.type
_entity.pdbx_description
1 polymer ?
#
loop_
_entity_poly.entity_id
_entity_poly.type
_entity_poly.pdbx_seq_one_letter_code
_entity_poly.pdbx_strand_id
1 'polypeptide(L)'
;SDGSAVLRVHRLDDMRETGTLAVTYNGIRVPGLNSLDCVGNRIWANVFPTDQIIEVDAATGVVTAVVYATGLREAAWHGEAGVLNGIAHLGGLDGNGQFLVTGKYWPAVYRVRFDAATEAEIQVR
;
A
#
# COMPACT_ATOMS: atom_id res chain seq x y z
N SER A 1 -0.86 -11.00 -1.89
CA SER A 1 -1.07 -10.97 -0.42
C SER A 1 -2.19 -11.95 -0.06
N ASP A 2 -2.14 -12.55 1.12
CA ASP A 2 -3.23 -13.37 1.68
C ASP A 2 -3.95 -12.69 2.87
N GLY A 3 -3.69 -11.39 3.10
CA GLY A 3 -4.27 -10.63 4.20
C GLY A 3 -3.54 -10.80 5.54
N SER A 4 -2.58 -11.74 5.63
CA SER A 4 -1.71 -11.87 6.80
C SER A 4 -0.63 -10.77 6.83
N ALA A 5 0.17 -10.75 7.89
CA ALA A 5 1.37 -9.91 7.99
C ALA A 5 2.61 -10.53 7.32
N VAL A 6 2.43 -11.51 6.43
CA VAL A 6 3.51 -12.22 5.75
C VAL A 6 3.27 -12.18 4.25
N LEU A 7 4.24 -11.64 3.52
CA LEU A 7 4.29 -11.73 2.07
C LEU A 7 5.02 -13.00 1.66
N ARG A 8 4.51 -13.67 0.64
CA ARG A 8 5.10 -14.87 0.05
C ARG A 8 5.77 -14.51 -1.27
N VAL A 9 7.03 -14.94 -1.41
CA VAL A 9 7.81 -14.74 -2.64
C VAL A 9 7.68 -16.00 -3.48
N HIS A 10 7.30 -15.84 -4.73
CA HIS A 10 7.13 -16.94 -5.67
C HIS A 10 8.06 -16.76 -6.87
N ARG A 11 8.48 -17.86 -7.48
CA ARG A 11 9.17 -17.79 -8.77
C ARG A 11 8.21 -17.41 -9.88
N LEU A 12 8.73 -16.72 -10.89
CA LEU A 12 7.94 -16.26 -12.03
C LEU A 12 7.54 -17.38 -13.00
N ASP A 13 8.29 -18.47 -13.03
CA ASP A 13 8.10 -19.56 -14.01
C ASP A 13 7.04 -20.58 -13.56
N ASP A 14 7.06 -20.98 -12.30
CA ASP A 14 6.21 -22.06 -11.77
C ASP A 14 5.31 -21.64 -10.60
N MET A 15 5.38 -20.36 -10.18
CA MET A 15 4.68 -19.84 -9.00
C MET A 15 4.98 -20.61 -7.71
N ARG A 16 6.08 -21.36 -7.65
CA ARG A 16 6.48 -22.05 -6.42
C ARG A 16 6.99 -21.03 -5.41
N GLU A 17 6.54 -21.18 -4.17
CA GLU A 17 7.02 -20.36 -3.07
C GLU A 17 8.52 -20.61 -2.84
N THR A 18 9.30 -19.53 -2.75
CA THR A 18 10.75 -19.53 -2.51
C THR A 18 11.14 -18.86 -1.22
N GLY A 19 10.21 -18.20 -0.55
CA GLY A 19 10.47 -17.53 0.71
C GLY A 19 9.28 -16.75 1.22
N THR A 20 9.45 -16.20 2.41
CA THR A 20 8.47 -15.34 3.06
C THR A 20 9.14 -14.10 3.62
N LEU A 21 8.37 -13.03 3.74
CA LEU A 21 8.78 -11.74 4.27
C LEU A 21 7.76 -11.28 5.31
N ALA A 22 8.16 -11.18 6.57
CA ALA A 22 7.31 -10.64 7.62
C ALA A 22 7.27 -9.12 7.53
N VAL A 23 6.07 -8.54 7.40
CA VAL A 23 5.90 -7.09 7.36
C VAL A 23 5.71 -6.54 8.76
N THR A 24 6.53 -5.54 9.14
CA THR A 24 6.49 -4.93 10.46
C THR A 24 6.57 -3.41 10.40
N TYR A 25 5.86 -2.75 11.30
CA TYR A 25 6.00 -1.32 11.58
C TYR A 25 6.37 -1.16 13.05
N ASN A 26 7.52 -0.53 13.33
CA ASN A 26 8.09 -0.42 14.68
C ASN A 26 8.18 -1.77 15.43
N GLY A 27 8.57 -2.83 14.71
CA GLY A 27 8.68 -4.19 15.25
C GLY A 27 7.36 -4.94 15.43
N ILE A 28 6.21 -4.31 15.17
CA ILE A 28 4.88 -4.92 15.28
C ILE A 28 4.41 -5.41 13.92
N ARG A 29 3.86 -6.63 13.86
CA ARG A 29 3.31 -7.22 12.62
C ARG A 29 2.15 -6.38 12.07
N VAL A 30 2.15 -6.12 10.77
CA VAL A 30 1.07 -5.39 10.09
C VAL A 30 0.16 -6.37 9.34
N PRO A 31 -1.01 -6.76 9.89
CA PRO A 31 -1.97 -7.58 9.17
C PRO A 31 -2.76 -6.74 8.15
N GLY A 32 -3.62 -7.41 7.37
CA GLY A 32 -4.52 -6.72 6.44
C GLY A 32 -3.84 -6.29 5.15
N LEU A 33 -2.61 -6.73 4.88
CA LEU A 33 -1.91 -6.44 3.62
C LEU A 33 -2.79 -6.87 2.44
N ASN A 34 -3.06 -5.98 1.51
CA ASN A 34 -3.93 -6.28 0.37
C ASN A 34 -3.23 -6.00 -0.96
N SER A 35 -3.83 -5.22 -1.86
CA SER A 35 -3.24 -4.89 -3.16
C SER A 35 -1.80 -4.39 -3.00
N LEU A 36 -0.89 -4.96 -3.79
CA LEU A 36 0.55 -4.70 -3.75
C LEU A 36 1.02 -4.10 -5.07
N ASP A 37 2.02 -3.22 -5.02
CA ASP A 37 2.76 -2.74 -6.19
C ASP A 37 4.26 -2.69 -5.87
N CYS A 38 5.09 -3.32 -6.72
CA CYS A 38 6.53 -3.46 -6.49
C CYS A 38 7.31 -2.50 -7.38
N VAL A 39 8.14 -1.64 -6.78
CA VAL A 39 8.97 -0.64 -7.49
C VAL A 39 10.39 -0.66 -6.93
N GLY A 40 11.29 -1.37 -7.63
CA GLY A 40 12.67 -1.55 -7.16
C GLY A 40 12.69 -2.33 -5.86
N ASN A 41 13.34 -1.79 -4.82
CA ASN A 41 13.39 -2.41 -3.49
C ASN A 41 12.19 -2.04 -2.59
N ARG A 42 11.13 -1.45 -3.14
CA ARG A 42 9.95 -1.03 -2.38
C ARG A 42 8.74 -1.84 -2.79
N ILE A 43 7.96 -2.24 -1.80
CA ILE A 43 6.64 -2.83 -1.97
C ILE A 43 5.65 -1.86 -1.35
N TRP A 44 4.76 -1.33 -2.17
CA TRP A 44 3.60 -0.57 -1.69
C TRP A 44 2.45 -1.52 -1.43
N ALA A 45 1.74 -1.34 -0.31
CA ALA A 45 0.61 -2.18 0.05
C ALA A 45 -0.54 -1.35 0.63
N ASN A 46 -1.78 -1.62 0.19
CA ASN A 46 -2.95 -1.20 0.96
C ASN A 46 -3.08 -2.03 2.25
N VAL A 47 -3.59 -1.42 3.32
CA VAL A 47 -3.88 -2.10 4.60
C VAL A 47 -5.39 -2.16 4.81
N PHE A 48 -6.03 -3.28 4.53
CA PHE A 48 -7.46 -3.47 4.75
C PHE A 48 -7.77 -3.71 6.24
N PRO A 49 -8.88 -3.19 6.79
CA PRO A 49 -9.90 -2.34 6.17
C PRO A 49 -9.67 -0.83 6.39
N THR A 50 -8.41 -0.37 6.41
CA THR A 50 -8.07 1.04 6.64
C THR A 50 -7.91 1.80 5.32
N ASP A 51 -7.83 3.12 5.41
CA ASP A 51 -7.47 3.99 4.29
C ASP A 51 -5.96 4.28 4.28
N GLN A 52 -5.13 3.34 4.76
CA GLN A 52 -3.68 3.46 4.77
C GLN A 52 -3.03 2.69 3.62
N ILE A 53 -1.94 3.26 3.14
CA ILE A 53 -0.98 2.62 2.23
C ILE A 53 0.37 2.64 2.92
N ILE A 54 1.09 1.53 2.91
CA ILE A 54 2.43 1.43 3.49
C ILE A 54 3.47 1.21 2.41
N GLU A 55 4.65 1.81 2.59
CA GLU A 55 5.86 1.44 1.87
C GLU A 55 6.62 0.42 2.72
N VAL A 56 6.97 -0.72 2.14
CA VAL A 56 7.74 -1.79 2.77
C VAL A 56 9.06 -1.95 2.04
N ASP A 57 10.15 -1.95 2.78
CA ASP A 57 11.45 -2.35 2.25
C ASP A 57 11.44 -3.84 1.92
N ALA A 58 11.66 -4.19 0.66
CA ALA A 58 11.51 -5.55 0.15
C ALA A 58 12.57 -6.52 0.67
N ALA A 59 13.71 -6.02 1.16
CA ALA A 59 14.80 -6.83 1.69
C ALA A 59 14.58 -7.20 3.16
N THR A 60 13.95 -6.32 3.93
CA THR A 60 13.83 -6.45 5.40
C THR A 60 12.40 -6.68 5.88
N GLY A 61 11.39 -6.26 5.12
CA GLY A 61 9.99 -6.30 5.53
C GLY A 61 9.62 -5.17 6.50
N VAL A 62 10.52 -4.22 6.73
CA VAL A 62 10.25 -3.06 7.59
C VAL A 62 9.46 -2.02 6.80
N VAL A 63 8.40 -1.50 7.40
CA VAL A 63 7.63 -0.37 6.88
C VAL A 63 8.46 0.91 7.02
N THR A 64 8.72 1.58 5.91
CA THR A 64 9.52 2.81 5.81
C THR A 64 8.66 4.07 5.71
N ALA A 65 7.41 3.95 5.26
CA ALA A 65 6.47 5.07 5.22
C ALA A 65 5.01 4.59 5.39
N VAL A 66 4.17 5.47 5.92
CA VAL A 66 2.71 5.28 5.98
C VAL A 66 2.06 6.50 5.35
N VAL A 67 1.20 6.25 4.37
CA VAL A 67 0.39 7.24 3.67
C VAL A 67 -1.06 7.10 4.12
N TYR A 68 -1.67 8.21 4.50
CA TYR A 68 -3.08 8.29 4.86
C TYR A 68 -3.88 8.80 3.66
N ALA A 69 -4.66 7.92 3.03
CA ALA A 69 -5.48 8.22 1.85
C ALA A 69 -6.94 8.52 2.22
N THR A 70 -7.21 8.93 3.47
CA THR A 70 -8.56 9.19 4.00
C THR A 70 -9.33 10.23 3.18
N GLY A 71 -8.64 11.20 2.58
CA GLY A 71 -9.25 12.23 1.74
C GLY A 71 -9.66 11.77 0.33
N LEU A 72 -9.30 10.56 -0.10
CA LEU A 72 -9.64 10.05 -1.43
C LEU A 72 -11.03 9.41 -1.49
N ARG A 73 -11.55 8.92 -0.35
CA ARG A 73 -12.87 8.30 -0.32
C ARG A 73 -13.94 9.33 0.02
N GLU A 74 -14.85 9.57 -0.92
CA GLU A 74 -16.01 10.43 -0.68
C GLU A 74 -17.06 9.71 0.18
N ALA A 75 -17.72 10.46 1.08
CA ALA A 75 -18.74 9.93 1.99
C ALA A 75 -19.87 9.17 1.27
N ALA A 76 -20.21 9.58 0.05
CA ALA A 76 -21.24 8.94 -0.78
C ALA A 76 -20.92 7.48 -1.15
N TRP A 77 -19.66 7.06 -1.03
CA TRP A 77 -19.21 5.71 -1.39
C TRP A 77 -19.17 4.74 -0.21
N HIS A 78 -19.54 5.18 1.00
CA HIS A 78 -19.45 4.38 2.23
C HIS A 78 -20.55 3.29 2.38
N GLY A 79 -21.31 2.98 1.33
CA GLY A 79 -22.46 2.05 1.39
C GLY A 79 -22.24 0.67 0.75
N GLU A 80 -21.40 0.58 -0.29
CA GLU A 80 -20.93 -0.71 -0.84
C GLU A 80 -19.53 -0.99 -0.28
N ALA A 81 -18.98 -2.20 -0.45
CA ALA A 81 -17.73 -2.61 0.20
C ALA A 81 -16.54 -1.65 0.01
N GLY A 82 -16.57 -0.68 -0.94
CA GLY A 82 -16.11 0.72 -0.84
C GLY A 82 -14.70 1.06 -0.32
N VAL A 83 -13.90 0.08 0.04
CA VAL A 83 -12.60 0.25 0.69
C VAL A 83 -11.52 0.63 -0.31
N LEU A 84 -10.53 1.37 0.18
CA LEU A 84 -9.27 1.58 -0.50
C LEU A 84 -8.65 0.22 -0.87
N ASN A 85 -8.41 -0.01 -2.16
CA ASN A 85 -7.86 -1.26 -2.68
C ASN A 85 -7.49 -1.08 -4.15
N GLY A 86 -6.19 -1.00 -4.42
CA GLY A 86 -5.65 -0.75 -5.76
C GLY A 86 -4.65 0.38 -5.71
N ILE A 87 -3.39 0.03 -5.94
CA ILE A 87 -2.27 0.97 -6.07
C ILE A 87 -1.41 0.50 -7.24
N ALA A 88 -0.94 1.45 -8.05
CA ALA A 88 0.01 1.19 -9.12
C ALA A 88 0.95 2.39 -9.29
N HIS A 89 2.26 2.18 -9.24
CA HIS A 89 3.22 3.22 -9.56
C HIS A 89 3.27 3.51 -11.06
N LEU A 90 3.36 4.79 -11.41
CA LEU A 90 3.43 5.24 -12.79
C LEU A 90 4.88 5.42 -13.23
N GLY A 91 5.27 4.70 -14.28
CA GLY A 91 6.56 4.83 -14.94
C GLY A 91 7.64 3.84 -14.48
N GLY A 92 7.29 2.80 -13.72
CA GLY A 92 8.22 1.74 -13.35
C GLY A 92 9.39 2.26 -12.49
N LEU A 93 10.60 1.72 -12.70
CA LEU A 93 11.80 2.15 -11.96
C LEU A 93 12.20 3.60 -12.25
N ASP A 94 11.90 4.08 -13.46
CA ASP A 94 12.20 5.45 -13.93
C ASP A 94 11.03 6.42 -13.71
N GLY A 95 10.02 6.00 -12.93
CA GLY A 95 8.81 6.76 -12.72
C GLY A 95 9.04 8.03 -11.91
N ASN A 96 8.11 8.97 -12.05
CA ASN A 96 8.22 10.31 -11.48
C ASN A 96 7.57 10.45 -10.09
N GLY A 97 7.49 9.33 -9.35
CA GLY A 97 6.88 9.24 -8.02
C GLY A 97 5.35 9.41 -8.00
N GLN A 98 4.69 9.23 -9.15
CA GLN A 98 3.22 9.27 -9.23
C GLN A 98 2.63 7.87 -9.11
N PHE A 99 1.43 7.80 -8.55
CA PHE A 99 0.67 6.57 -8.38
C PHE A 99 -0.75 6.73 -8.93
N LEU A 100 -1.32 5.63 -9.39
CA LEU A 100 -2.76 5.47 -9.51
C LEU A 100 -3.28 4.78 -8.25
N VAL A 101 -4.30 5.36 -7.63
CA VAL A 101 -4.93 4.83 -6.41
C VAL A 101 -6.44 4.77 -6.61
N THR A 102 -7.06 3.68 -6.19
CA THR A 102 -8.51 3.47 -6.29
C THR A 102 -9.00 2.55 -5.17
N GLY A 103 -10.27 2.16 -5.24
CA GLY A 103 -10.90 1.26 -4.29
C GLY A 103 -11.97 0.39 -4.93
N LYS A 104 -12.45 -0.58 -4.15
CA LYS A 104 -13.52 -1.46 -4.60
C LYS A 104 -14.79 -0.63 -4.81
N TYR A 105 -15.37 -0.73 -6.00
CA TYR A 105 -16.59 0.01 -6.39
C TYR A 105 -16.45 1.53 -6.40
N TRP A 106 -15.22 2.05 -6.39
CA TRP A 106 -15.03 3.48 -6.58
C TRP A 106 -15.36 3.84 -8.04
N PRO A 107 -16.10 4.93 -8.30
CA PRO A 107 -16.38 5.39 -9.65
C PRO A 107 -15.16 6.07 -10.30
N ALA A 108 -14.03 6.15 -9.60
CA ALA A 108 -12.86 6.92 -10.00
C ALA A 108 -11.52 6.22 -9.65
N VAL A 109 -10.50 6.60 -10.40
CA VAL A 109 -9.08 6.33 -10.11
C VAL A 109 -8.38 7.67 -9.99
N TYR A 110 -7.60 7.85 -8.92
CA TYR A 110 -6.87 9.07 -8.65
C TYR A 110 -5.42 8.93 -9.08
N ARG A 111 -4.90 9.93 -9.79
CA ARG A 111 -3.46 10.11 -9.99
C ARG A 111 -2.92 10.98 -8.87
N VAL A 112 -2.03 10.43 -8.05
CA VAL A 112 -1.53 11.07 -6.83
C VAL A 112 -0.01 11.08 -6.77
N ARG A 113 0.55 11.95 -5.93
CA ARG A 113 1.92 11.86 -5.40
C ARG A 113 1.83 11.75 -3.89
N PHE A 114 2.78 11.04 -3.29
CA PHE A 114 2.90 10.97 -1.84
C PHE A 114 3.96 11.96 -1.39
N ASP A 115 3.51 12.99 -0.69
CA ASP A 115 4.39 14.00 -0.12
C ASP A 115 4.63 13.69 1.36
N ALA A 116 5.81 14.02 1.86
CA ALA A 116 6.09 13.91 3.29
C ALA A 116 5.15 14.85 4.06
N ALA A 117 4.56 14.35 5.14
CA ALA A 117 3.78 15.19 6.04
C ALA A 117 4.63 16.39 6.48
N THR A 118 4.08 17.59 6.35
CA THR A 118 4.76 18.79 6.83
C THR A 118 4.67 18.83 8.36
N GLU A 119 5.64 19.46 9.05
CA GLU A 119 5.67 19.58 10.52
C GLU A 119 4.35 20.10 11.13
N ALA A 120 3.56 20.87 10.38
CA ALA A 120 2.27 21.41 10.81
C ALA A 120 1.15 20.34 10.90
N GLU A 121 1.24 19.23 10.15
CA GLU A 121 0.27 18.12 10.21
C GLU A 121 0.63 17.07 11.27
N ILE A 122 1.87 17.06 11.76
CA ILE A 122 2.36 16.13 12.79
C ILE A 122 1.90 16.57 14.20
N GLN A 123 1.35 17.78 14.36
CA GLN A 123 0.71 18.23 15.61
C GLN A 123 -0.60 17.45 15.82
N VAL A 124 -0.44 16.31 16.50
CA VAL A 124 -1.44 15.32 16.91
C VAL A 124 -2.75 15.97 17.41
N ARG A 125 -3.89 15.50 16.89
CA ARG A 125 -5.15 15.49 17.63
C ARG A 125 -5.25 14.24 18.47
#